data_AF-Q2GSP4-F1
#
_entry.id   AF-Q2GSP4-F1
#
_cell.length_a   1.000
_cell.length_b   1.000
_cell.length_c   1.000
_cell.angle_alpha   90.00
_cell.angle_beta   90.00
_cell.angle_gamma   90.00
#
_symmetry.space_group_name_H-M   'P 1'
#
loop_
_entity.id
_entity.type
_entity.pdbx_description
1 polymer ?
#
loop_
_entity_poly.entity_id
_entity_poly.type
_entity_poly.pdbx_seq_one_letter_code
_entity_poly.pdbx_strand_id
1 'polypeptide(L)'
;MTNLDADLDPLWQDLDWAIGQMLIMGWDGTEVTPQIRNLIEQHHVGSILLTAKNLKSKLVQELQTIAHQAGHPHPLLIALDQENGGVNSLFDEDYICQFPSSMGQAAASSAELSYKIAKATATEISAVGVNLILGPVLDVLTNARYQPLGVRAIGDDPQEVSQYGIASMNGYKDAGLATCGKHFPSYGNLDFLGSSLDIPIITQTLEELSLSALVPFRNAIATGNLDAMFIGGCGITNPSMSVNHACLSEQVIDDLLRNELGFQGVAISECLEMEGLRNEIGVRTGTVMAVEAGCDLVLLCRAYDVQLEAIAGLKLGVENELITKERIYTSLKRIFRMKKSCTSWQKALNPPGISLLSKIHPGHLALSLKAYDDSIAVIRDNEKLLPLPPTRCTRRKNCSCLHLW
;
A
#
# COMPACT_ATOMS: atom_id res chain seq x y z
N MET A 1 16.23 -24.36 9.56
CA MET A 1 16.13 -24.22 8.10
C MET A 1 15.09 -25.21 7.61
N THR A 2 13.84 -24.79 7.53
CA THR A 2 12.76 -25.60 6.95
C THR A 2 12.84 -25.44 5.43
N ASN A 3 12.95 -26.57 4.72
CA ASN A 3 12.99 -26.66 3.26
C ASN A 3 11.89 -25.80 2.62
N LEU A 4 12.28 -24.72 1.95
CA LEU A 4 11.42 -23.92 1.06
C LEU A 4 11.36 -24.49 -0.36
N ASP A 5 12.09 -25.58 -0.62
CA ASP A 5 12.23 -26.27 -1.91
C ASP A 5 11.74 -27.73 -1.90
N ALA A 6 10.93 -28.13 -0.93
CA ALA A 6 10.14 -29.35 -1.08
C ALA A 6 8.84 -28.98 -1.80
N ASP A 7 8.58 -29.64 -2.93
CA ASP A 7 7.41 -29.51 -3.79
C ASP A 7 6.20 -28.90 -3.07
N LEU A 8 5.75 -27.75 -3.58
CA LEU A 8 4.54 -27.07 -3.12
C LEU A 8 3.46 -28.14 -2.88
N ASP A 9 2.92 -28.15 -1.65
CA ASP A 9 1.80 -28.97 -1.19
C ASP A 9 0.87 -29.34 -2.36
N PRO A 10 0.45 -30.62 -2.52
CA PRO A 10 -0.43 -31.05 -3.60
C PRO A 10 -1.64 -30.13 -3.84
N LEU A 11 -2.10 -29.40 -2.82
CA LEU A 11 -3.10 -28.34 -2.95
C LEU A 11 -2.78 -27.32 -4.07
N TRP A 12 -1.52 -26.94 -4.25
CA TRP A 12 -1.10 -25.94 -5.23
C TRP A 12 -0.98 -26.50 -6.67
N GLN A 13 -1.29 -27.79 -6.86
CA GLN A 13 -1.57 -28.35 -8.19
C GLN A 13 -3.01 -28.04 -8.64
N ASP A 14 -3.90 -27.72 -7.70
CA ASP A 14 -5.21 -27.16 -8.01
C ASP A 14 -5.04 -25.69 -8.43
N LEU A 15 -5.39 -25.42 -9.68
CA LEU A 15 -5.20 -24.10 -10.28
C LEU A 15 -6.02 -23.03 -9.55
N ASP A 16 -7.23 -23.36 -9.07
CA ASP A 16 -8.12 -22.38 -8.44
C ASP A 16 -7.55 -21.92 -7.10
N TRP A 17 -6.96 -22.86 -6.33
CA TRP A 17 -6.22 -22.54 -5.12
C TRP A 17 -4.97 -21.71 -5.41
N ALA A 18 -4.21 -22.08 -6.44
CA ALA A 18 -2.97 -21.38 -6.77
C ALA A 18 -3.23 -19.92 -7.20
N ILE A 19 -4.14 -19.69 -8.15
CA ILE A 19 -4.43 -18.33 -8.65
C ILE A 19 -5.18 -17.49 -7.60
N GLY A 20 -6.03 -18.11 -6.76
CA GLY A 20 -6.74 -17.40 -5.70
C GLY A 20 -5.78 -16.71 -4.73
N GLN A 21 -4.63 -17.32 -4.44
CA GLN A 21 -3.62 -16.72 -3.56
C GLN A 21 -2.83 -15.57 -4.21
N MET A 22 -2.88 -15.43 -5.53
CA MET A 22 -2.22 -14.37 -6.31
C MET A 22 -3.10 -13.13 -6.50
N LEU A 23 -4.27 -13.08 -5.85
CA LEU A 23 -5.23 -11.99 -6.00
C LEU A 23 -5.38 -11.23 -4.68
N ILE A 24 -5.49 -9.91 -4.79
CA ILE A 24 -5.90 -9.02 -3.71
C ILE A 24 -7.15 -8.25 -4.14
N MET A 25 -8.24 -8.46 -3.40
CA MET A 25 -9.57 -7.98 -3.81
C MET A 25 -10.25 -7.14 -2.72
N GLY A 26 -10.99 -6.12 -3.12
CA GLY A 26 -11.79 -5.27 -2.22
C GLY A 26 -13.28 -5.25 -2.60
N TRP A 27 -14.08 -4.52 -1.83
CA TRP A 27 -15.49 -4.25 -2.13
C TRP A 27 -15.97 -2.98 -1.43
N ASP A 28 -17.15 -2.48 -1.83
CA ASP A 28 -17.82 -1.38 -1.14
C ASP A 28 -18.73 -1.91 -0.02
N GLY A 29 -18.67 -1.28 1.16
CA GLY A 29 -19.58 -1.52 2.28
C GLY A 29 -18.90 -2.02 3.55
N THR A 30 -19.64 -2.00 4.66
CA THR A 30 -19.10 -2.25 6.01
C THR A 30 -19.32 -3.67 6.54
N GLU A 31 -19.91 -4.55 5.72
CA GLU A 31 -20.30 -5.92 6.08
C GLU A 31 -19.76 -6.90 5.05
N VAL A 32 -19.63 -8.17 5.45
CA VAL A 32 -19.31 -9.26 4.54
C VAL A 32 -20.51 -9.50 3.62
N THR A 33 -20.34 -9.21 2.33
CA THR A 33 -21.35 -9.47 1.31
C THR A 33 -21.27 -10.92 0.79
N PRO A 34 -22.35 -11.44 0.17
CA PRO A 34 -22.28 -12.73 -0.52
C PRO A 34 -21.18 -12.81 -1.58
N GLN A 35 -20.87 -11.69 -2.23
CA GLN A 35 -19.83 -11.59 -3.26
C GLN A 35 -18.44 -11.80 -2.68
N ILE A 36 -18.05 -11.07 -1.63
CA ILE A 36 -16.72 -11.26 -1.04
C ILE A 36 -16.58 -12.61 -0.35
N ARG A 37 -17.66 -13.12 0.25
CA ARG A 37 -17.70 -14.49 0.78
C ARG A 37 -17.44 -15.51 -0.34
N ASN A 38 -18.10 -15.37 -1.49
CA ASN A 38 -17.89 -16.24 -2.63
C ASN A 38 -16.43 -16.22 -3.13
N LEU A 39 -15.82 -15.04 -3.23
CA LEU A 39 -14.41 -14.91 -3.61
C LEU A 39 -13.48 -15.67 -2.65
N ILE A 40 -13.72 -15.60 -1.35
CA ILE A 40 -12.91 -16.29 -0.34
C ILE A 40 -13.14 -17.80 -0.36
N GLU A 41 -14.41 -18.24 -0.39
CA GLU A 41 -14.79 -19.65 -0.24
C GLU A 41 -14.61 -20.46 -1.53
N GLN A 42 -15.02 -19.91 -2.67
CA GLN A 42 -15.09 -20.63 -3.96
C GLN A 42 -13.92 -20.31 -4.89
N HIS A 43 -13.35 -19.11 -4.78
CA HIS A 43 -12.20 -18.70 -5.60
C HIS A 43 -10.91 -18.60 -4.80
N HIS A 44 -10.93 -19.04 -3.54
CA HIS A 44 -9.76 -19.16 -2.67
C HIS A 44 -8.91 -17.89 -2.59
N VAL A 45 -9.56 -16.73 -2.68
CA VAL A 45 -8.88 -15.43 -2.65
C VAL A 45 -8.10 -15.28 -1.34
N GLY A 46 -6.79 -15.08 -1.48
CA GLY A 46 -5.86 -15.10 -0.36
C GLY A 46 -5.59 -13.75 0.30
N SER A 47 -6.02 -12.66 -0.32
CA SER A 47 -5.71 -11.30 0.13
C SER A 47 -6.88 -10.35 -0.10
N ILE A 48 -7.07 -9.42 0.83
CA ILE A 48 -8.17 -8.46 0.85
C ILE A 48 -7.61 -7.05 0.95
N LEU A 49 -8.12 -6.15 0.10
CA LEU A 49 -7.92 -4.72 0.26
C LEU A 49 -9.10 -4.12 1.02
N LEU A 50 -8.82 -3.47 2.14
CA LEU A 50 -9.77 -2.62 2.84
C LEU A 50 -9.58 -1.16 2.43
N THR A 51 -10.70 -0.43 2.46
CA THR A 51 -10.77 1.02 2.28
C THR A 51 -11.52 1.64 3.45
N ALA A 52 -11.58 2.98 3.51
CA ALA A 52 -12.37 3.69 4.52
C ALA A 52 -13.83 3.23 4.62
N LYS A 53 -14.40 2.73 3.51
CA LYS A 53 -15.79 2.24 3.47
C LYS A 53 -16.01 0.92 4.19
N ASN A 54 -14.95 0.18 4.52
CA ASN A 54 -15.05 -1.17 5.10
C ASN A 54 -14.94 -1.19 6.62
N LEU A 55 -14.61 -0.08 7.26
CA LEU A 55 -14.07 -0.13 8.62
C LEU A 55 -15.20 -0.08 9.65
N LYS A 56 -15.57 -1.28 10.11
CA LYS A 56 -16.38 -1.48 11.31
C LYS A 56 -15.77 -2.54 12.21
N SER A 57 -16.12 -2.46 13.49
CA SER A 57 -15.71 -3.43 14.48
C SER A 57 -16.07 -4.85 14.02
N LYS A 58 -15.08 -5.78 14.06
CA LYS A 58 -15.18 -7.22 13.78
C LYS A 58 -15.18 -7.67 12.31
N LEU A 59 -15.26 -6.78 11.32
CA LEU A 59 -15.29 -7.20 9.91
C LEU A 59 -14.09 -8.11 9.55
N VAL A 60 -12.89 -7.71 9.95
CA VAL A 60 -11.67 -8.49 9.66
C VAL A 60 -11.70 -9.87 10.32
N GLN A 61 -12.16 -9.96 11.57
CA GLN A 61 -12.29 -11.24 12.26
C GLN A 61 -13.27 -12.17 11.54
N GLU A 62 -14.37 -11.62 11.02
CA GLU A 62 -15.35 -12.36 10.24
C GLU A 62 -14.75 -12.91 8.94
N LEU A 63 -14.04 -12.09 8.17
CA LEU A 63 -13.34 -12.53 6.94
C LEU A 63 -12.33 -13.65 7.23
N GLN A 64 -11.55 -13.50 8.31
CA GLN A 64 -10.59 -14.53 8.72
C GLN A 64 -11.28 -15.82 9.16
N THR A 65 -12.43 -15.72 9.83
CA THR A 65 -13.24 -16.89 10.22
C THR A 65 -13.77 -17.62 8.99
N ILE A 66 -14.25 -16.88 7.98
CA ILE A 66 -14.72 -17.44 6.71
C ILE A 66 -13.58 -18.18 6.01
N ALA A 67 -12.41 -17.55 5.86
CA ALA A 67 -11.25 -18.19 5.23
C ALA A 67 -10.80 -19.45 5.99
N HIS A 68 -10.75 -19.40 7.32
CA HIS A 68 -10.41 -20.55 8.15
C HIS A 68 -11.40 -21.72 7.96
N GLN A 69 -12.71 -21.43 7.97
CA GLN A 69 -13.75 -22.44 7.77
C GLN A 69 -13.77 -23.01 6.35
N ALA A 70 -13.40 -22.19 5.35
CA ALA A 70 -13.22 -22.62 3.98
C ALA A 70 -11.94 -23.46 3.75
N GLY A 71 -11.12 -23.68 4.78
CA GLY A 71 -9.95 -24.56 4.70
C GLY A 71 -8.69 -23.89 4.16
N HIS A 72 -8.60 -22.56 4.18
CA HIS A 72 -7.35 -21.89 3.76
C HIS A 72 -6.17 -22.36 4.62
N PRO A 73 -4.99 -22.63 4.03
CA PRO A 73 -3.82 -23.07 4.81
C PRO A 73 -3.17 -21.91 5.58
N HIS A 74 -3.37 -20.68 5.13
CA HIS A 74 -2.84 -19.47 5.74
C HIS A 74 -3.93 -18.41 5.90
N PRO A 75 -3.87 -17.55 6.94
CA PRO A 75 -4.78 -16.42 7.05
C PRO A 75 -4.76 -15.51 5.82
N LEU A 76 -5.86 -14.77 5.64
CA LEU A 76 -5.92 -13.73 4.62
C LEU A 76 -4.88 -12.65 4.92
N LEU A 77 -4.24 -12.13 3.86
CA LEU A 77 -3.61 -10.82 3.96
C LEU A 77 -4.72 -9.78 3.96
N ILE A 78 -4.65 -8.85 4.91
CA ILE A 78 -5.60 -7.75 5.06
C ILE A 78 -4.77 -6.49 4.88
N ALA A 79 -4.88 -5.91 3.68
CA ALA A 79 -4.19 -4.71 3.26
C ALA A 79 -5.02 -3.46 3.56
N LEU A 80 -4.34 -2.38 3.94
CA LEU A 80 -4.96 -1.08 4.14
C LEU A 80 -4.00 0.03 3.66
N ASP A 81 -4.55 1.04 3.01
CA ASP A 81 -3.84 2.28 2.70
C ASP A 81 -4.03 3.29 3.84
N GLN A 82 -3.00 3.42 4.69
CA GLN A 82 -3.02 4.21 5.93
C GLN A 82 -1.73 5.05 6.03
N GLU A 83 -1.59 6.05 5.15
CA GLU A 83 -0.40 6.92 5.10
C GLU A 83 -0.42 8.02 6.18
N ASN A 84 -1.56 8.23 6.84
CA ASN A 84 -1.91 9.43 7.62
C ASN A 84 -2.10 10.68 6.73
N GLY A 85 -2.32 11.84 7.33
CA GLY A 85 -2.67 13.05 6.58
C GLY A 85 -3.92 12.85 5.68
N GLY A 86 -3.80 13.21 4.40
CA GLY A 86 -4.91 13.15 3.45
C GLY A 86 -5.27 11.76 2.91
N VAL A 87 -4.39 10.76 3.08
CA VAL A 87 -4.68 9.36 2.71
C VAL A 87 -4.78 8.55 3.99
N ASN A 88 -5.99 8.51 4.51
CA ASN A 88 -6.34 7.85 5.74
C ASN A 88 -7.60 7.01 5.53
N SER A 89 -7.44 5.68 5.56
CA SER A 89 -8.58 4.77 5.46
C SER A 89 -9.27 4.57 6.81
N LEU A 90 -8.53 4.32 7.90
CA LEU A 90 -9.08 4.07 9.22
C LEU A 90 -9.19 5.34 10.06
N PHE A 91 -10.43 5.71 10.37
CA PHE A 91 -10.74 6.84 11.22
C PHE A 91 -11.75 6.45 12.30
N ASP A 92 -11.45 6.83 13.53
CA ASP A 92 -12.33 6.76 14.69
C ASP A 92 -11.86 7.80 15.70
N GLU A 93 -12.76 8.70 16.11
CA GLU A 93 -12.41 9.85 16.98
C GLU A 93 -11.95 9.44 18.39
N ASP A 94 -12.39 8.27 18.87
CA ASP A 94 -12.15 7.82 20.24
C ASP A 94 -10.93 6.89 20.35
N TYR A 95 -10.55 6.22 19.26
CA TYR A 95 -9.61 5.11 19.29
C TYR A 95 -8.44 5.19 18.31
N ILE A 96 -8.54 5.97 17.23
CA ILE A 96 -7.56 5.96 16.14
C ILE A 96 -7.00 7.37 15.93
N CYS A 97 -5.72 7.54 16.24
CA CYS A 97 -5.08 8.85 16.19
C CYS A 97 -4.78 9.28 14.74
N GLN A 98 -4.97 10.56 14.46
CA GLN A 98 -4.54 11.18 13.22
C GLN A 98 -3.15 11.76 13.39
N PHE A 99 -2.31 11.63 12.35
CA PHE A 99 -0.97 12.17 12.33
C PHE A 99 -0.75 13.05 11.09
N PRO A 100 0.22 13.98 11.12
CA PRO A 100 0.61 14.72 9.93
C PRO A 100 0.96 13.80 8.76
N SER A 101 0.74 14.29 7.54
CA SER A 101 1.24 13.62 6.34
C SER A 101 2.77 13.52 6.34
N SER A 102 3.35 12.66 5.50
CA SER A 102 4.80 12.45 5.44
C SER A 102 5.60 13.75 5.31
N MET A 103 5.14 14.70 4.50
CA MET A 103 5.78 16.02 4.35
C MET A 103 5.76 16.83 5.65
N GLY A 104 4.66 16.76 6.41
CA GLY A 104 4.58 17.40 7.73
C GLY A 104 5.49 16.73 8.75
N GLN A 105 5.65 15.40 8.67
CA GLN A 105 6.61 14.68 9.51
C GLN A 105 8.06 15.04 9.17
N ALA A 106 8.36 15.23 7.88
CA ALA A 106 9.67 15.70 7.41
C ALA A 106 9.97 17.12 7.90
N ALA A 107 8.96 18.01 7.88
CA ALA A 107 9.10 19.38 8.38
C ALA A 107 9.52 19.44 9.86
N ALA A 108 9.15 18.44 10.67
CA ALA A 108 9.60 18.30 12.05
C ALA A 108 11.10 17.94 12.19
N SER A 109 11.81 17.68 11.08
CA SER A 109 13.25 17.42 11.02
C SER A 109 13.70 16.25 11.92
N SER A 110 12.88 15.22 12.02
CA SER A 110 13.13 14.06 12.88
C SER A 110 12.63 12.75 12.27
N ALA A 111 13.53 11.97 11.68
CA ALA A 111 13.22 10.61 11.21
C ALA A 111 12.79 9.69 12.36
N GLU A 112 13.24 9.95 13.60
CA GLU A 112 12.79 9.23 14.80
C GLU A 112 11.30 9.47 15.07
N LEU A 113 10.81 10.69 14.81
CA LEU A 113 9.39 10.99 14.92
C LEU A 113 8.58 10.19 13.90
N SER A 114 9.03 10.09 12.65
CA SER A 114 8.39 9.25 11.63
C SER A 114 8.36 7.77 12.01
N TYR A 115 9.45 7.23 12.58
CA TYR A 115 9.44 5.87 13.14
C TYR A 115 8.35 5.70 14.22
N LYS A 116 8.26 6.66 15.17
CA LYS A 116 7.28 6.60 16.27
C LYS A 116 5.85 6.69 15.75
N ILE A 117 5.60 7.59 14.80
CA ILE A 117 4.29 7.75 14.15
C ILE A 117 3.92 6.45 13.42
N ALA A 118 4.82 5.93 12.58
CA ALA A 118 4.59 4.71 11.84
C ALA A 118 4.29 3.52 12.77
N LYS A 119 5.04 3.38 13.87
CA LYS A 119 4.79 2.35 14.88
C LYS A 119 3.44 2.51 15.56
N ALA A 120 3.04 3.74 15.90
CA ALA A 120 1.75 4.03 16.50
C ALA A 120 0.60 3.69 15.54
N THR A 121 0.65 4.20 14.31
CA THR A 121 -0.31 3.90 13.23
C THR A 121 -0.44 2.39 12.99
N ALA A 122 0.69 1.68 12.85
CA ALA A 122 0.67 0.24 12.62
C ALA A 122 0.11 -0.55 13.82
N THR A 123 0.43 -0.13 15.05
CA THR A 123 -0.11 -0.75 16.25
C THR A 123 -1.65 -0.62 16.28
N GLU A 124 -2.17 0.56 15.95
CA GLU A 124 -3.61 0.83 15.89
C GLU A 124 -4.32 -0.03 14.84
N ILE A 125 -3.85 -0.02 13.59
CA ILE A 125 -4.52 -0.78 12.52
C ILE A 125 -4.34 -2.30 12.70
N SER A 126 -3.21 -2.75 13.29
CA SER A 126 -3.03 -4.16 13.65
C SER A 126 -4.02 -4.63 14.72
N ALA A 127 -4.46 -3.73 15.62
CA ALA A 127 -5.43 -4.05 16.65
C ALA A 127 -6.79 -4.44 16.05
N VAL A 128 -7.13 -3.94 14.86
CA VAL A 128 -8.34 -4.32 14.12
C VAL A 128 -8.12 -5.45 13.10
N GLY A 129 -6.92 -6.04 13.07
CA GLY A 129 -6.60 -7.23 12.27
C GLY A 129 -5.95 -6.97 10.91
N VAL A 130 -5.62 -5.72 10.57
CA VAL A 130 -4.77 -5.41 9.40
C VAL A 130 -3.41 -6.05 9.61
N ASN A 131 -2.83 -6.63 8.56
CA ASN A 131 -1.53 -7.30 8.62
C ASN A 131 -0.58 -6.92 7.47
N LEU A 132 -1.04 -6.10 6.53
CA LEU A 132 -0.25 -5.49 5.47
C LEU A 132 -0.61 -4.00 5.38
N ILE A 133 0.38 -3.12 5.51
CA ILE A 133 0.20 -1.70 5.22
C ILE A 133 0.72 -1.39 3.81
N LEU A 134 -0.07 -0.67 3.01
CA LEU A 134 0.36 -0.17 1.71
C LEU A 134 1.22 1.07 1.88
N GLY A 135 2.39 0.91 2.49
CA GLY A 135 3.37 1.97 2.70
C GLY A 135 4.70 1.44 3.24
N PRO A 136 5.72 2.29 3.35
CA PRO A 136 5.67 3.76 3.18
C PRO A 136 5.69 4.22 1.72
N VAL A 137 5.30 5.48 1.50
CA VAL A 137 5.57 6.20 0.25
C VAL A 137 7.07 6.50 0.16
N LEU A 138 7.69 6.06 -0.94
CA LEU A 138 9.12 6.19 -1.25
C LEU A 138 9.38 7.11 -2.44
N ASP A 139 8.33 7.71 -3.00
CA ASP A 139 8.41 8.65 -4.11
C ASP A 139 9.13 9.96 -3.71
N VAL A 140 9.99 10.46 -4.58
CA VAL A 140 10.69 11.74 -4.44
C VAL A 140 9.96 12.82 -5.25
N LEU A 141 9.32 13.78 -4.60
CA LEU A 141 8.48 14.79 -5.26
C LEU A 141 9.32 15.91 -5.86
N THR A 142 9.86 15.73 -7.07
CA THR A 142 10.67 16.77 -7.74
C THR A 142 9.86 17.69 -8.65
N ASN A 143 8.56 17.47 -8.81
CA ASN A 143 7.66 18.30 -9.61
C ASN A 143 6.47 18.81 -8.79
N ALA A 144 6.48 20.12 -8.50
CA ALA A 144 5.48 20.77 -7.65
C ALA A 144 4.17 21.15 -8.38
N ARG A 145 3.97 20.72 -9.63
CA ARG A 145 2.67 20.89 -10.33
C ARG A 145 1.59 20.02 -9.68
N TYR A 146 0.33 20.17 -10.11
CA TYR A 146 -0.75 19.31 -9.61
C TYR A 146 -0.45 17.85 -9.95
N GLN A 147 -0.13 17.07 -8.92
CA GLN A 147 0.27 15.67 -8.99
C GLN A 147 -0.53 14.88 -7.95
N PRO A 148 -0.81 13.59 -8.17
CA PRO A 148 -1.54 12.74 -7.22
C PRO A 148 -0.80 12.50 -5.88
N LEU A 149 0.46 12.92 -5.78
CA LEU A 149 1.33 12.65 -4.63
C LEU A 149 1.27 13.77 -3.57
N GLY A 150 1.68 15.01 -3.90
CA GLY A 150 1.62 16.16 -2.99
C GLY A 150 2.24 15.89 -1.61
N VAL A 151 1.51 16.24 -0.54
CA VAL A 151 1.98 16.11 0.86
C VAL A 151 2.15 14.67 1.37
N ARG A 152 1.80 13.66 0.53
CA ARG A 152 2.04 12.23 0.80
C ARG A 152 3.52 11.88 0.71
N ALA A 153 4.28 12.59 -0.14
CA ALA A 153 5.72 12.47 -0.23
C ALA A 153 6.38 13.05 1.02
N ILE A 154 7.58 12.55 1.36
CA ILE A 154 8.42 13.14 2.41
C ILE A 154 8.96 14.50 1.96
N GLY A 155 9.44 14.60 0.72
CA GLY A 155 10.04 15.81 0.17
C GLY A 155 10.60 15.58 -1.24
N ASP A 156 11.52 16.45 -1.64
CA ASP A 156 12.18 16.46 -2.95
C ASP A 156 13.65 16.00 -2.89
N ASP A 157 14.23 15.81 -1.70
CA ASP A 157 15.57 15.25 -1.52
C ASP A 157 15.55 13.70 -1.44
N PRO A 158 16.21 12.98 -2.35
CA PRO A 158 16.19 11.52 -2.36
C PRO A 158 16.79 10.85 -1.11
N GLN A 159 17.76 11.49 -0.44
CA GLN A 159 18.38 10.92 0.76
C GLN A 159 17.49 11.09 1.97
N GLU A 160 16.83 12.24 2.10
CA GLU A 160 15.82 12.49 3.13
C GLU A 160 14.63 11.54 2.96
N VAL A 161 14.09 11.41 1.74
CA VAL A 161 13.01 10.45 1.44
C VAL A 161 13.43 9.03 1.81
N SER A 162 14.67 8.63 1.49
CA SER A 162 15.20 7.33 1.89
C SER A 162 15.28 7.18 3.41
N GLN A 163 15.79 8.17 4.14
CA GLN A 163 15.98 8.11 5.58
C GLN A 163 14.64 7.98 6.32
N TYR A 164 13.68 8.85 5.99
CA TYR A 164 12.37 8.86 6.63
C TYR A 164 11.52 7.67 6.18
N GLY A 165 11.59 7.27 4.92
CA GLY A 165 10.93 6.08 4.40
C GLY A 165 11.38 4.82 5.14
N ILE A 166 12.70 4.62 5.33
CA ILE A 166 13.23 3.48 6.08
C ILE A 166 12.83 3.56 7.56
N ALA A 167 12.83 4.75 8.17
CA ALA A 167 12.38 4.92 9.56
C ALA A 167 10.91 4.51 9.73
N SER A 168 10.02 4.95 8.83
CA SER A 168 8.60 4.57 8.82
C SER A 168 8.42 3.07 8.59
N MET A 169 9.14 2.49 7.62
CA MET A 169 9.13 1.05 7.36
C MET A 169 9.49 0.25 8.61
N ASN A 170 10.56 0.63 9.32
CA ASN A 170 10.97 -0.04 10.56
C ASN A 170 9.90 0.11 11.66
N GLY A 171 9.23 1.27 11.76
CA GLY A 171 8.13 1.48 12.70
C GLY A 171 6.96 0.53 12.44
N TYR A 172 6.55 0.37 11.17
CA TYR A 172 5.52 -0.57 10.78
C TYR A 172 5.89 -2.03 11.09
N LYS A 173 7.14 -2.43 10.80
CA LYS A 173 7.63 -3.79 11.08
C LYS A 173 7.70 -4.10 12.56
N ASP A 174 8.14 -3.15 13.38
CA ASP A 174 8.19 -3.33 14.84
C ASP A 174 6.81 -3.47 15.49
N ALA A 175 5.76 -2.99 14.83
CA ALA A 175 4.37 -3.23 15.20
C ALA A 175 3.80 -4.55 14.62
N GLY A 176 4.60 -5.29 13.84
CA GLY A 176 4.26 -6.60 13.32
C GLY A 176 3.38 -6.59 12.08
N LEU A 177 3.45 -5.53 11.27
CA LEU A 177 2.84 -5.46 9.94
C LEU A 177 3.87 -5.77 8.84
N ALA A 178 3.41 -6.41 7.76
CA ALA A 178 4.15 -6.40 6.50
C ALA A 178 4.05 -5.01 5.85
N THR A 179 5.12 -4.61 5.16
CA THR A 179 5.25 -3.30 4.51
C THR A 179 5.23 -3.40 2.99
N CYS A 180 4.72 -2.37 2.32
CA CYS A 180 4.66 -2.30 0.87
C CYS A 180 5.11 -0.91 0.38
N GLY A 181 6.36 -0.80 -0.07
CA GLY A 181 6.91 0.45 -0.59
C GLY A 181 6.20 0.87 -1.88
N LYS A 182 5.98 2.17 -2.09
CA LYS A 182 5.22 2.65 -3.26
C LYS A 182 5.63 4.07 -3.70
N HIS A 183 5.42 4.48 -4.95
CA HIS A 183 4.86 3.71 -6.08
C HIS A 183 5.97 3.46 -7.10
N PHE A 184 6.40 2.22 -7.24
CA PHE A 184 7.53 1.89 -8.10
C PHE A 184 7.14 1.99 -9.60
N PRO A 185 7.97 2.58 -10.49
CA PRO A 185 9.31 3.12 -10.22
C PRO A 185 9.34 4.54 -9.64
N SER A 186 8.34 5.39 -9.90
CA SER A 186 8.14 6.67 -9.19
C SER A 186 6.86 7.38 -9.63
N TYR A 187 6.13 7.99 -8.70
CA TYR A 187 5.07 8.98 -8.98
C TYR A 187 5.51 10.43 -8.72
N GLY A 188 6.78 10.65 -8.38
CA GLY A 188 7.28 11.94 -7.91
C GLY A 188 7.46 13.02 -8.98
N ASN A 189 7.49 12.64 -10.26
CA ASN A 189 7.67 13.54 -11.39
C ASN A 189 6.97 13.03 -12.66
N LEU A 190 5.64 13.05 -12.64
CA LEU A 190 4.84 12.60 -13.77
C LEU A 190 4.45 13.78 -14.66
N ASP A 191 4.47 13.57 -15.96
CA ASP A 191 3.69 14.38 -16.89
C ASP A 191 2.26 13.82 -16.91
N PHE A 192 1.31 14.67 -16.54
CA PHE A 192 -0.10 14.31 -16.35
C PHE A 192 -1.00 15.41 -16.92
N LEU A 193 -1.98 15.02 -17.73
CA LEU A 193 -2.90 15.94 -18.41
C LEU A 193 -4.19 16.20 -17.63
N GLY A 194 -4.47 15.45 -16.55
CA GLY A 194 -5.52 15.76 -15.58
C GLY A 194 -6.80 14.93 -15.65
N SER A 195 -6.98 14.06 -16.65
CA SER A 195 -8.21 13.26 -16.82
C SER A 195 -8.10 11.87 -16.17
N SER A 196 -9.23 11.26 -15.81
CA SER A 196 -9.28 9.90 -15.24
C SER A 196 -8.89 8.81 -16.25
N LEU A 197 -8.88 9.14 -17.54
CA LEU A 197 -8.43 8.26 -18.62
C LEU A 197 -6.94 8.42 -18.91
N ASP A 198 -6.30 9.46 -18.38
CA ASP A 198 -4.91 9.76 -18.71
C ASP A 198 -3.99 8.87 -17.88
N ILE A 199 -3.09 8.18 -18.56
CA ILE A 199 -2.01 7.47 -17.91
C ILE A 199 -0.88 8.46 -17.62
N PRO A 200 -0.48 8.64 -16.35
CA PRO A 200 0.65 9.50 -16.03
C PRO A 200 1.94 8.94 -16.62
N ILE A 201 2.80 9.79 -17.17
CA ILE A 201 4.02 9.36 -17.88
C ILE A 201 5.27 9.86 -17.14
N ILE A 202 6.24 8.97 -16.96
CA ILE A 202 7.60 9.30 -16.55
C ILE A 202 8.42 9.59 -17.82
N THR A 203 8.97 10.79 -17.92
CA THR A 203 9.80 11.22 -19.06
C THR A 203 11.31 11.15 -18.80
N GLN A 204 11.70 10.89 -17.55
CA GLN A 204 13.09 10.74 -17.14
C GLN A 204 13.70 9.45 -17.70
N THR A 205 15.01 9.46 -17.99
CA THR A 205 15.76 8.26 -18.37
C THR A 205 16.04 7.36 -17.15
N LEU A 206 16.44 6.11 -17.38
CA LEU A 206 16.82 5.21 -16.28
C LEU A 206 18.02 5.74 -15.47
N GLU A 207 18.97 6.41 -16.11
CA GLU A 207 20.11 7.04 -15.42
C GLU A 207 19.64 8.18 -14.49
N GLU A 208 18.73 9.04 -14.98
CA GLU A 208 18.16 10.13 -14.18
C GLU A 208 17.36 9.59 -12.99
N LEU A 209 16.54 8.55 -13.22
CA LEU A 209 15.80 7.86 -12.16
C LEU A 209 16.75 7.22 -11.13
N SER A 210 17.82 6.55 -11.58
CA SER A 210 18.80 5.87 -10.72
C SER A 210 19.59 6.80 -9.80
N LEU A 211 19.83 8.04 -10.25
CA LEU A 211 20.48 9.10 -9.49
C LEU A 211 19.53 9.85 -8.54
N SER A 212 18.21 9.70 -8.69
CA SER A 212 17.21 10.45 -7.92
C SER A 212 16.08 9.54 -7.42
N ALA A 213 15.00 9.41 -8.19
CA ALA A 213 13.75 8.78 -7.79
C ALA A 213 13.89 7.34 -7.28
N LEU A 214 14.86 6.57 -7.78
CA LEU A 214 15.08 5.18 -7.37
C LEU A 214 15.95 5.04 -6.11
N VAL A 215 16.57 6.12 -5.61
CA VAL A 215 17.42 6.07 -4.42
C VAL A 215 16.68 5.51 -3.19
N PRO A 216 15.46 5.99 -2.83
CA PRO A 216 14.74 5.46 -1.67
C PRO A 216 14.35 4.00 -1.83
N PHE A 217 13.90 3.60 -3.03
CA PHE A 217 13.55 2.22 -3.34
C PHE A 217 14.75 1.28 -3.22
N ARG A 218 15.88 1.63 -3.85
CA ARG A 218 17.14 0.86 -3.80
C ARG A 218 17.62 0.70 -2.36
N ASN A 219 17.60 1.77 -1.57
CA ASN A 219 18.04 1.73 -0.18
C ASN A 219 17.08 0.90 0.69
N ALA A 220 15.76 1.01 0.50
CA ALA A 220 14.77 0.21 1.21
C ALA A 220 14.94 -1.30 0.90
N ILE A 221 15.16 -1.66 -0.38
CA ILE A 221 15.45 -3.04 -0.80
C ILE A 221 16.74 -3.55 -0.14
N ALA A 222 17.80 -2.74 -0.14
CA ALA A 222 19.10 -3.09 0.42
C ALA A 222 19.06 -3.37 1.93
N THR A 223 18.05 -2.88 2.66
CA THR A 223 17.86 -3.24 4.08
C THR A 223 17.50 -4.72 4.29
N GLY A 224 16.99 -5.40 3.25
CA GLY A 224 16.43 -6.75 3.35
C GLY A 224 15.11 -6.84 4.13
N ASN A 225 14.55 -5.70 4.55
CA ASN A 225 13.36 -5.64 5.39
C ASN A 225 12.08 -5.25 4.63
N LEU A 226 12.15 -4.83 3.38
CA LEU A 226 10.95 -4.50 2.61
C LEU A 226 10.21 -5.79 2.18
N ASP A 227 8.96 -5.96 2.60
CA ASP A 227 8.22 -7.21 2.36
C ASP A 227 7.53 -7.23 0.98
N ALA A 228 7.00 -6.09 0.55
CA ALA A 228 6.31 -5.90 -0.71
C ALA A 228 6.69 -4.57 -1.41
N MET A 229 6.43 -4.50 -2.72
CA MET A 229 6.56 -3.31 -3.55
C MET A 229 5.28 -3.13 -4.37
N PHE A 230 4.67 -1.95 -4.32
CA PHE A 230 3.53 -1.58 -5.13
C PHE A 230 4.03 -0.97 -6.44
N ILE A 231 3.62 -1.53 -7.57
CA ILE A 231 4.01 -1.10 -8.91
C ILE A 231 2.94 -0.16 -9.47
N GLY A 232 3.32 1.06 -9.81
CA GLY A 232 2.38 2.08 -10.28
C GLY A 232 1.85 1.82 -11.69
N GLY A 233 0.62 2.26 -11.95
CA GLY A 233 0.00 2.30 -13.28
C GLY A 233 0.41 3.57 -14.05
N CYS A 234 1.70 3.75 -14.27
CA CYS A 234 2.26 4.86 -15.04
C CYS A 234 2.99 4.35 -16.29
N GLY A 235 3.05 5.17 -17.33
CA GLY A 235 3.89 4.92 -18.49
C GLY A 235 5.30 5.44 -18.30
N ILE A 236 6.24 4.95 -19.09
CA ILE A 236 7.62 5.45 -19.17
C ILE A 236 7.91 5.71 -20.64
N THR A 237 8.17 6.95 -21.00
CA THR A 237 8.45 7.34 -22.38
C THR A 237 9.70 8.21 -22.42
N ASN A 238 10.80 7.60 -22.80
CA ASN A 238 12.08 8.27 -23.02
C ASN A 238 12.84 7.56 -24.16
N PRO A 239 13.98 8.09 -24.66
CA PRO A 239 14.71 7.47 -25.78
C PRO A 239 15.19 6.03 -25.54
N SER A 240 15.35 5.61 -24.28
CA SER A 240 15.84 4.29 -23.89
C SER A 240 14.74 3.28 -23.53
N MET A 241 13.52 3.75 -23.24
CA MET A 241 12.45 2.92 -22.70
C MET A 241 11.08 3.48 -23.09
N SER A 242 10.22 2.60 -23.61
CA SER A 242 8.84 2.91 -23.99
C SER A 242 7.91 1.85 -23.43
N VAL A 243 7.27 2.17 -22.31
CA VAL A 243 6.36 1.30 -21.57
C VAL A 243 5.04 2.03 -21.35
N ASN A 244 3.92 1.40 -21.71
CA ASN A 244 2.59 2.00 -21.49
C ASN A 244 2.18 1.95 -20.02
N HIS A 245 2.44 0.83 -19.34
CA HIS A 245 2.08 0.60 -17.94
C HIS A 245 3.20 -0.15 -17.21
N ALA A 246 3.82 0.50 -16.23
CA ALA A 246 4.89 -0.06 -15.42
C ALA A 246 4.47 -1.35 -14.69
N CYS A 247 3.23 -1.41 -14.17
CA CYS A 247 2.68 -2.60 -13.51
C CYS A 247 2.41 -3.79 -14.44
N LEU A 248 2.53 -3.62 -15.76
CA LEU A 248 2.33 -4.65 -16.78
C LEU A 248 3.59 -4.92 -17.61
N SER A 249 4.77 -4.46 -17.16
CA SER A 249 6.00 -4.48 -17.95
C SER A 249 7.12 -5.29 -17.30
N GLU A 250 7.59 -6.33 -18.00
CA GLU A 250 8.75 -7.14 -17.61
C GLU A 250 10.01 -6.28 -17.44
N GLN A 251 10.21 -5.27 -18.30
CA GLN A 251 11.34 -4.35 -18.21
C GLN A 251 11.36 -3.55 -16.90
N VAL A 252 10.19 -3.24 -16.33
CA VAL A 252 10.11 -2.52 -15.06
C VAL A 252 10.20 -3.49 -13.88
N ILE A 253 9.49 -4.60 -13.94
CA ILE A 253 9.34 -5.50 -12.79
C ILE A 253 10.51 -6.49 -12.74
N ASP A 254 10.68 -7.35 -13.73
CA ASP A 254 11.73 -8.36 -13.69
C ASP A 254 13.12 -7.77 -13.98
N ASP A 255 13.29 -6.93 -15.01
CA ASP A 255 14.61 -6.35 -15.30
C ASP A 255 15.05 -5.32 -14.26
N LEU A 256 14.28 -4.25 -14.07
CA LEU A 256 14.70 -3.18 -13.15
C LEU A 256 14.51 -3.57 -11.67
N LEU A 257 13.31 -3.97 -11.24
CA LEU A 257 13.04 -4.24 -9.83
C LEU A 257 13.70 -5.54 -9.33
N ARG A 258 13.61 -6.66 -10.07
CA ARG A 258 14.18 -7.95 -9.63
C ARG A 258 15.66 -8.08 -9.95
N ASN A 259 16.06 -7.87 -11.20
CA ASN A 259 17.42 -8.17 -11.66
C ASN A 259 18.41 -7.07 -11.29
N GLU A 260 18.08 -5.80 -11.56
CA GLU A 260 18.98 -4.67 -11.28
C GLU A 260 18.97 -4.29 -9.79
N LEU A 261 17.79 -4.09 -9.19
CA LEU A 261 17.67 -3.69 -7.78
C LEU A 261 17.68 -4.85 -6.79
N GLY A 262 17.55 -6.10 -7.26
CA GLY A 262 17.67 -7.29 -6.43
C GLY A 262 16.47 -7.59 -5.52
N PHE A 263 15.30 -7.00 -5.75
CA PHE A 263 14.15 -7.15 -4.85
C PHE A 263 13.61 -8.59 -4.84
N GLN A 264 13.51 -9.21 -3.66
CA GLN A 264 13.05 -10.60 -3.50
C GLN A 264 11.67 -10.75 -2.81
N GLY A 265 11.03 -9.64 -2.46
CA GLY A 265 9.71 -9.60 -1.81
C GLY A 265 8.54 -9.75 -2.79
N VAL A 266 7.34 -9.39 -2.36
CA VAL A 266 6.11 -9.49 -3.17
C VAL A 266 5.94 -8.24 -4.05
N ALA A 267 5.76 -8.39 -5.36
CA ALA A 267 5.34 -7.29 -6.24
C ALA A 267 3.81 -7.26 -6.34
N ILE A 268 3.21 -6.10 -6.09
CA ILE A 268 1.75 -5.89 -6.14
C ILE A 268 1.45 -4.93 -7.29
N SER A 269 0.56 -5.30 -8.20
CA SER A 269 0.15 -4.43 -9.31
C SER A 269 -0.63 -3.21 -8.82
N GLU A 270 -0.69 -2.17 -9.64
CA GLU A 270 -1.75 -1.16 -9.58
C GLU A 270 -3.14 -1.83 -9.73
N CYS A 271 -4.18 -1.16 -9.24
CA CYS A 271 -5.55 -1.66 -9.39
C CYS A 271 -5.92 -1.72 -10.87
N LEU A 272 -6.23 -2.93 -11.38
CA LEU A 272 -6.63 -3.12 -12.77
C LEU A 272 -8.06 -2.59 -13.08
N GLU A 273 -8.77 -2.09 -12.06
CA GLU A 273 -10.00 -1.31 -12.23
C GLU A 273 -9.74 0.18 -12.50
N MET A 274 -8.47 0.63 -12.51
CA MET A 274 -8.11 1.97 -12.93
C MET A 274 -8.63 2.23 -14.35
N GLU A 275 -9.39 3.30 -14.55
CA GLU A 275 -10.17 3.54 -15.75
C GLU A 275 -9.32 3.56 -17.03
N GLY A 276 -8.18 4.26 -17.01
CA GLY A 276 -7.24 4.28 -18.13
C GLY A 276 -6.71 2.89 -18.50
N LEU A 277 -6.27 2.09 -17.51
CA LEU A 277 -5.74 0.74 -17.76
C LEU A 277 -6.83 -0.22 -18.24
N ARG A 278 -7.99 -0.20 -17.57
CA ARG A 278 -9.13 -1.05 -17.95
C ARG A 278 -9.61 -0.76 -19.37
N ASN A 279 -9.64 0.50 -19.78
CA ASN A 279 -10.11 0.89 -21.10
C ASN A 279 -9.09 0.61 -22.21
N GLU A 280 -7.79 0.74 -21.93
CA GLU A 280 -6.73 0.50 -22.92
C GLU A 280 -6.46 -1.00 -23.12
N ILE A 281 -6.34 -1.77 -22.03
CA ILE A 281 -5.86 -3.17 -22.07
C ILE A 281 -6.98 -4.18 -21.83
N GLY A 282 -7.97 -3.81 -21.02
CA GLY A 282 -8.98 -4.74 -20.50
C GLY A 282 -8.45 -5.60 -19.35
N VAL A 283 -9.35 -6.01 -18.45
CA VAL A 283 -8.97 -6.66 -17.18
C VAL A 283 -8.40 -8.05 -17.39
N ARG A 284 -8.98 -8.86 -18.29
CA ARG A 284 -8.48 -10.22 -18.56
C ARG A 284 -7.03 -10.21 -19.03
N THR A 285 -6.76 -9.41 -20.06
CA THR A 285 -5.41 -9.26 -20.64
C THR A 285 -4.46 -8.64 -19.64
N GLY A 286 -4.87 -7.56 -18.96
CA GLY A 286 -4.04 -6.89 -17.96
C GLY A 286 -3.67 -7.80 -16.79
N THR A 287 -4.57 -8.70 -16.37
CA THR A 287 -4.28 -9.67 -15.31
C THR A 287 -3.19 -10.66 -15.73
N VAL A 288 -3.25 -11.15 -16.97
CA VAL A 288 -2.21 -12.05 -17.52
C VAL A 288 -0.88 -11.32 -17.65
N MET A 289 -0.89 -10.12 -18.23
CA MET A 289 0.31 -9.30 -18.41
C MET A 289 0.96 -8.94 -17.08
N ALA A 290 0.18 -8.62 -16.03
CA ALA A 290 0.73 -8.31 -14.72
C ALA A 290 1.52 -9.50 -14.13
N VAL A 291 0.98 -10.71 -14.23
CA VAL A 291 1.63 -11.93 -13.71
C VAL A 291 2.84 -12.31 -14.55
N GLU A 292 2.73 -12.22 -15.88
CA GLU A 292 3.85 -12.47 -16.81
C GLU A 292 5.00 -11.50 -16.54
N ALA A 293 4.72 -10.19 -16.46
CA ALA A 293 5.69 -9.15 -16.16
C ALA A 293 6.36 -9.32 -14.79
N GLY A 294 5.69 -10.01 -13.88
CA GLY A 294 6.28 -10.50 -12.65
C GLY A 294 5.65 -10.04 -11.35
N CYS A 295 4.45 -9.46 -11.41
CA CYS A 295 3.62 -9.23 -10.23
C CYS A 295 3.29 -10.58 -9.56
N ASP A 296 3.40 -10.60 -8.23
CA ASP A 296 3.03 -11.76 -7.43
C ASP A 296 1.56 -11.65 -6.98
N LEU A 297 1.09 -10.43 -6.68
CA LEU A 297 -0.31 -10.12 -6.36
C LEU A 297 -0.91 -9.15 -7.38
N VAL A 298 -2.08 -9.49 -7.92
CA VAL A 298 -2.85 -8.61 -8.83
C VAL A 298 -4.02 -7.98 -8.07
N LEU A 299 -4.14 -6.65 -8.17
CA LEU A 299 -5.09 -5.85 -7.40
C LEU A 299 -6.38 -5.52 -8.17
N LEU A 300 -7.52 -5.84 -7.56
CA LEU A 300 -8.86 -5.49 -8.05
C LEU A 300 -9.72 -4.95 -6.91
N CYS A 301 -9.90 -3.64 -6.88
CA CYS A 301 -10.25 -2.90 -5.68
C CYS A 301 -11.74 -2.96 -5.30
N ARG A 302 -12.68 -3.36 -6.18
CA ARG A 302 -14.11 -3.20 -5.88
C ARG A 302 -15.10 -4.08 -6.65
N ALA A 303 -15.04 -4.13 -7.98
CA ALA A 303 -16.16 -4.57 -8.80
C ALA A 303 -16.18 -6.11 -8.99
N TYR A 304 -17.21 -6.78 -8.46
CA TYR A 304 -17.29 -8.24 -8.42
C TYR A 304 -17.26 -8.90 -9.82
N ASP A 305 -17.95 -8.32 -10.79
CA ASP A 305 -17.91 -8.77 -12.19
C ASP A 305 -16.49 -8.66 -12.78
N VAL A 306 -15.80 -7.56 -12.51
CA VAL A 306 -14.42 -7.35 -12.95
C VAL A 306 -13.44 -8.30 -12.24
N GLN A 307 -13.68 -8.60 -10.97
CA GLN A 307 -12.92 -9.58 -10.20
C GLN A 307 -13.06 -11.00 -10.77
N LEU A 308 -14.28 -11.41 -11.16
CA LEU A 308 -14.52 -12.67 -11.84
C LEU A 308 -13.86 -12.72 -13.23
N GLU A 309 -13.83 -11.59 -13.96
CA GLU A 309 -13.09 -11.49 -15.22
C GLU A 309 -11.59 -11.72 -15.04
N ALA A 310 -10.97 -11.15 -14.00
CA ALA A 310 -9.56 -11.38 -13.70
C ALA A 310 -9.25 -12.85 -13.40
N ILE A 311 -10.09 -13.52 -12.59
CA ILE A 311 -9.96 -14.95 -12.30
C ILE A 311 -10.03 -15.77 -13.59
N ALA A 312 -11.01 -15.49 -14.45
CA ALA A 312 -11.13 -16.15 -15.75
C ALA A 312 -9.93 -15.87 -16.66
N GLY A 313 -9.38 -14.65 -16.62
CA GLY A 313 -8.17 -14.26 -17.33
C GLY A 313 -6.96 -15.10 -16.92
N LEU A 314 -6.72 -15.27 -15.61
CA LEU A 314 -5.62 -16.11 -15.11
C LEU A 314 -5.77 -17.57 -15.53
N LYS A 315 -6.97 -18.14 -15.41
CA LYS A 315 -7.23 -19.53 -15.84
C LYS A 315 -6.87 -19.71 -17.30
N LEU A 316 -7.39 -18.84 -18.17
CA LEU A 316 -7.10 -18.86 -19.60
C LEU A 316 -5.61 -18.61 -19.91
N GLY A 317 -4.95 -17.72 -19.17
CA GLY A 317 -3.52 -17.45 -19.32
C GLY A 317 -2.67 -18.69 -19.05
N VAL A 318 -3.03 -19.48 -18.04
CA VAL A 318 -2.34 -20.73 -17.72
C VAL A 318 -2.70 -21.84 -18.71
N GLU A 319 -3.97 -21.98 -19.08
CA GLU A 319 -4.43 -22.97 -20.06
C GLU A 319 -3.80 -22.78 -21.44
N ASN A 320 -3.54 -21.53 -21.84
CA ASN A 320 -2.87 -21.18 -23.09
C ASN A 320 -1.34 -21.04 -22.97
N GLU A 321 -0.76 -21.47 -21.85
CA GLU A 321 0.69 -21.43 -21.60
C GLU A 321 1.33 -20.03 -21.64
N LEU A 322 0.53 -18.96 -21.52
CA LEU A 322 1.02 -17.59 -21.37
C LEU A 322 1.60 -17.34 -19.96
N ILE A 323 1.10 -18.07 -18.97
CA ILE A 323 1.62 -18.06 -17.59
C ILE A 323 2.12 -19.46 -17.26
N THR A 324 3.43 -19.58 -17.00
CA THR A 324 4.02 -20.85 -16.59
C THR A 324 3.68 -21.21 -15.15
N LYS A 325 3.67 -22.51 -14.83
CA LYS A 325 3.48 -22.96 -13.44
C LYS A 325 4.61 -22.48 -12.53
N GLU A 326 5.82 -22.40 -13.06
CA GLU A 326 7.00 -21.91 -12.38
C GLU A 326 6.84 -20.44 -11.95
N ARG A 327 6.23 -19.59 -12.80
CA ARG A 327 5.90 -18.20 -12.46
C ARG A 327 4.93 -18.13 -11.29
N ILE A 328 3.86 -18.92 -11.31
CA ILE A 328 2.88 -19.02 -10.22
C ILE A 328 3.56 -19.48 -8.92
N TYR A 329 4.35 -20.54 -8.99
CA TYR A 329 5.02 -21.12 -7.83
C TYR A 329 6.05 -20.19 -7.21
N THR A 330 6.75 -19.42 -8.03
CA THR A 330 7.64 -18.35 -7.57
C THR A 330 6.87 -17.29 -6.80
N SER A 331 5.73 -16.83 -7.33
CA SER A 331 4.85 -15.87 -6.67
C SER A 331 4.30 -16.41 -5.34
N LEU A 332 3.80 -17.65 -5.32
CA LEU A 332 3.28 -18.29 -4.10
C LEU A 332 4.34 -18.40 -3.00
N LYS A 333 5.58 -18.78 -3.35
CA LYS A 333 6.69 -18.84 -2.37
C LYS A 333 6.92 -17.49 -1.69
N ARG A 334 6.87 -16.39 -2.45
CA ARG A 334 7.02 -15.01 -1.92
C ARG A 334 5.83 -14.62 -1.04
N ILE A 335 4.61 -14.84 -1.52
CA ILE A 335 3.37 -14.52 -0.79
C ILE A 335 3.30 -15.27 0.54
N PHE A 336 3.59 -16.58 0.55
CA PHE A 336 3.54 -17.36 1.79
C PHE A 336 4.67 -17.03 2.75
N ARG A 337 5.85 -16.64 2.25
CA ARG A 337 6.91 -16.09 3.10
C ARG A 337 6.45 -14.82 3.81
N MET A 338 5.80 -13.91 3.08
CA MET A 338 5.23 -12.69 3.65
C MET A 338 4.09 -12.98 4.64
N LYS A 339 3.13 -13.85 4.29
CA LYS A 339 2.06 -14.26 5.23
C LYS A 339 2.62 -14.82 6.54
N LYS A 340 3.63 -15.69 6.45
CA LYS A 340 4.28 -16.30 7.62
C LYS A 340 5.01 -15.27 8.51
N SER A 341 5.46 -14.14 7.96
CA SER A 341 6.15 -13.11 8.76
C SER A 341 5.18 -12.18 9.50
N CYS A 342 3.97 -11.95 8.98
CA CYS A 342 3.05 -10.96 9.55
C CYS A 342 1.78 -11.54 10.23
N THR A 343 1.39 -12.78 9.93
CA THR A 343 0.11 -13.34 10.42
C THR A 343 0.17 -14.85 10.75
N SER A 344 -0.75 -15.29 11.60
CA SER A 344 -1.01 -16.68 11.96
C SER A 344 -2.49 -16.83 12.31
N TRP A 345 -3.04 -18.05 12.27
CA TRP A 345 -4.46 -18.25 12.63
C TRP A 345 -4.78 -17.80 14.05
N GLN A 346 -3.84 -17.97 14.98
CA GLN A 346 -3.98 -17.47 16.34
C GLN A 346 -4.12 -15.93 16.38
N LYS A 347 -3.28 -15.20 15.66
CA LYS A 347 -3.32 -13.72 15.59
C LYS A 347 -4.57 -13.25 14.83
N ALA A 348 -4.85 -13.85 13.68
CA ALA A 348 -5.91 -13.43 12.76
C ALA A 348 -7.33 -13.61 13.33
N LEU A 349 -7.57 -14.69 14.08
CA LEU A 349 -8.87 -14.97 14.69
C LEU A 349 -9.09 -14.22 16.02
N ASN A 350 -8.03 -13.63 16.59
CA ASN A 350 -8.08 -12.96 17.89
C ASN A 350 -7.45 -11.55 17.83
N PRO A 351 -7.94 -10.64 16.97
CA PRO A 351 -7.47 -9.27 16.97
C PRO A 351 -7.76 -8.61 18.33
N PRO A 352 -6.81 -7.86 18.93
CA PRO A 352 -7.00 -7.24 20.24
C PRO A 352 -8.19 -6.28 20.34
N GLY A 353 -8.52 -5.60 19.22
CA GLY A 353 -9.65 -4.69 19.10
C GLY A 353 -9.60 -3.51 20.06
N ILE A 354 -10.79 -3.03 20.44
CA ILE A 354 -11.00 -1.83 21.26
C ILE A 354 -10.23 -1.89 22.58
N SER A 355 -10.11 -3.05 23.21
CA SER A 355 -9.42 -3.17 24.51
C SER A 355 -7.96 -2.72 24.46
N LEU A 356 -7.25 -2.99 23.35
CA LEU A 356 -5.89 -2.50 23.17
C LEU A 356 -5.89 -1.02 22.79
N LEU A 357 -6.76 -0.63 21.86
CA LEU A 357 -6.88 0.75 21.39
C LEU A 357 -7.13 1.72 22.54
N SER A 358 -8.08 1.45 23.43
CA SER A 358 -8.37 2.29 24.59
C SER A 358 -7.17 2.46 25.52
N LYS A 359 -6.30 1.44 25.62
CA LYS A 359 -5.11 1.47 26.47
C LYS A 359 -3.98 2.32 25.86
N ILE A 360 -3.79 2.26 24.54
CA ILE A 360 -2.69 2.95 23.85
C ILE A 360 -3.05 4.37 23.42
N HIS A 361 -4.34 4.64 23.20
CA HIS A 361 -4.84 5.90 22.65
C HIS A 361 -4.31 7.15 23.36
N PRO A 362 -4.27 7.25 24.72
CA PRO A 362 -3.73 8.45 25.37
C PRO A 362 -2.27 8.77 25.00
N GLY A 363 -1.43 7.73 24.83
CA GLY A 363 -0.03 7.90 24.44
C GLY A 363 0.13 8.28 22.98
N HIS A 364 -0.68 7.69 22.11
CA HIS A 364 -0.69 8.01 20.68
C HIS A 364 -1.25 9.41 20.42
N LEU A 365 -2.26 9.84 21.17
CA LEU A 365 -2.81 11.19 21.09
C LEU A 365 -1.78 12.23 21.51
N ALA A 366 -1.01 11.98 22.58
CA ALA A 366 0.08 12.85 22.98
C ALA A 366 1.18 12.94 21.90
N LEU A 367 1.50 11.82 21.24
CA LEU A 367 2.42 11.78 20.10
C LEU A 367 1.87 12.57 18.91
N SER A 368 0.59 12.41 18.59
CA SER A 368 -0.11 13.12 17.51
C SER A 368 -0.04 14.63 17.71
N LEU A 369 -0.43 15.13 18.89
CA LEU A 369 -0.36 16.55 19.22
C LEU A 369 1.06 17.11 19.07
N LYS A 370 2.06 16.38 19.60
CA LYS A 370 3.45 16.75 19.42
C LYS A 370 3.87 16.79 17.95
N ALA A 371 3.46 15.79 17.17
CA ALA A 371 3.80 15.73 15.75
C ALA A 371 3.21 16.90 14.97
N TYR A 372 1.97 17.29 15.26
CA TYR A 372 1.36 18.48 14.66
C TYR A 372 2.09 19.76 15.07
N ASP A 373 2.39 19.95 16.37
CA ASP A 373 3.14 21.11 16.85
C ASP A 373 4.52 21.23 16.19
N ASP A 374 5.25 20.11 16.09
CA ASP A 374 6.58 20.08 15.48
C ASP A 374 6.55 20.24 13.94
N SER A 375 5.42 19.95 13.28
CA SER A 375 5.28 20.02 11.81
C SER A 375 5.05 21.44 11.27
N ILE A 376 4.72 22.41 12.13
CA ILE A 376 4.38 23.77 11.71
C ILE A 376 5.65 24.53 11.30
N ALA A 377 5.72 24.91 10.02
CA ALA A 377 6.81 25.71 9.47
C ALA A 377 6.37 27.15 9.16
N VAL A 378 7.01 28.14 9.79
CA VAL A 378 6.85 29.57 9.43
C VAL A 378 7.82 29.89 8.30
N ILE A 379 7.31 29.90 7.07
CA ILE A 379 8.15 30.13 5.87
C ILE A 379 8.61 31.59 5.76
N ARG A 380 7.77 32.55 6.17
CA ARG A 380 8.07 33.99 6.09
C ARG A 380 7.30 34.76 7.15
N ASP A 381 8.01 35.55 7.94
CA ASP A 381 7.44 36.52 8.88
C ASP A 381 8.28 37.80 8.91
N ASN A 382 8.34 38.49 7.77
CA ASN A 382 9.16 39.69 7.60
C ASN A 382 8.73 40.83 8.51
N GLU A 383 7.42 40.91 8.79
CA GLU A 383 6.82 41.97 9.62
C GLU A 383 6.80 41.59 11.12
N LYS A 384 7.29 40.40 11.48
CA LYS A 384 7.33 39.87 12.86
C LYS A 384 5.97 39.93 13.55
N LEU A 385 4.92 39.55 12.82
CA LEU A 385 3.55 39.61 13.32
C LEU A 385 3.21 38.42 14.23
N LEU A 386 4.05 37.38 14.27
CA LEU A 386 3.86 36.22 15.11
C LEU A 386 4.69 36.29 16.42
N PRO A 387 4.15 35.80 17.54
CA PRO A 387 2.79 35.29 17.72
C PRO A 387 1.76 36.43 17.76
N LEU A 388 0.54 36.15 17.26
CA LEU A 388 -0.56 37.12 17.34
C LEU A 388 -0.85 37.47 18.81
N PRO A 389 -1.05 38.76 19.16
CA PRO A 389 -1.38 39.13 20.52
C PRO A 389 -2.74 38.52 20.89
N PRO A 390 -2.94 38.08 22.15
CA PRO A 390 -4.22 37.62 22.63
C PRO A 390 -5.21 38.80 22.65
N THR A 391 -5.87 39.07 21.53
CA THR A 391 -6.99 40.01 21.51
C THR A 391 -8.12 39.39 22.33
N ARG A 392 -8.77 40.18 23.21
CA ARG A 392 -10.00 39.75 23.88
C ARG A 392 -11.02 39.43 22.79
N CYS A 393 -11.18 38.16 22.48
CA CYS A 393 -12.26 37.67 21.65
C CYS A 393 -13.56 37.93 22.43
N THR A 394 -14.13 39.13 22.31
CA THR A 394 -15.51 39.36 22.72
C THR A 394 -16.34 38.46 21.85
N ARG A 395 -16.79 37.32 22.41
CA ARG A 395 -17.77 36.43 21.81
C ARG A 395 -18.97 37.26 21.35
N ARG A 396 -18.99 37.68 20.07
CA ARG A 396 -20.27 37.94 19.40
C ARG A 396 -20.85 36.56 19.13
N LYS A 397 -21.88 36.21 19.91
CA LYS A 397 -22.80 35.12 19.60
C LYS A 397 -23.17 35.27 18.11
N ASN A 398 -22.93 34.23 17.30
CA ASN A 398 -23.19 34.12 15.85
C ASN A 398 -21.99 34.25 14.90
N CYS A 399 -20.82 33.75 15.27
CA CYS A 399 -19.88 33.23 14.27
C CYS A 399 -19.54 31.79 14.65
N SER A 400 -20.15 30.85 13.97
CA SER A 400 -19.68 29.47 13.84
C SER A 400 -18.33 29.52 13.12
N CYS A 401 -17.26 29.79 13.88
CA CYS A 401 -15.92 29.50 13.43
C CYS A 401 -15.84 27.98 13.26
N LEU A 402 -15.82 27.53 12.00
CA LEU A 402 -15.31 26.23 11.64
C LEU A 402 -13.96 26.06 12.36
N HIS A 403 -13.89 25.11 13.29
CA HIS A 403 -12.64 24.44 13.56
C HIS A 403 -12.37 23.59 12.33
N LEU A 404 -11.60 24.14 11.40
CA LEU A 404 -10.91 23.35 10.40
C LEU A 404 -9.77 22.66 11.14
N TRP A 405 -10.02 21.43 11.56
CA TRP A 405 -9.01 20.42 11.84
C TRP A 405 -8.80 19.60 10.57
#